data_AF-A0AA50TMC5-F1
#
_entry.id   AF-A0AA50TMC5-F1
#
_cell.length_a   1.000
_cell.length_b   1.000
_cell.length_c   1.000
_cell.angle_alpha   90.00
_cell.angle_beta   90.00
_cell.angle_gamma   90.00
#
_symmetry.space_group_name_H-M   'P 1'
#
loop_
_entity.id
_entity.type
_entity.pdbx_description
1 polymer ?
#
loop_
_entity_poly.entity_id
_entity_poly.type
_entity_poly.pdbx_seq_one_letter_code
_entity_poly.pdbx_strand_id
1 'polypeptide(L)' 'CFWFTVEFGLCRQEGKLKAYGAGLLSSFGELQYCLSEKPQLQEFEPEITGLQKYPITEYQPIYFV' A
#
# COMPACT_ATOMS: atom_id res chain seq x y z
N CYS A 1 -2.29 -11.23 2.26
CA CYS A 1 -3.38 -10.47 1.59
C CYS A 1 -3.95 -9.35 2.45
N PHE A 2 -4.52 -9.60 3.64
CA PHE A 2 -5.13 -8.56 4.50
C PHE A 2 -4.23 -7.32 4.70
N TRP A 3 -2.95 -7.53 5.01
CA TRP A 3 -1.99 -6.45 5.23
C TRP A 3 -1.87 -5.48 4.04
N PHE A 4 -1.75 -6.03 2.82
CA PHE A 4 -1.56 -5.23 1.61
C PHE A 4 -2.86 -4.69 1.01
N THR A 5 -4.00 -4.96 1.63
CA THR A 5 -5.30 -4.46 1.17
C THR A 5 -5.97 -3.65 2.27
N VAL A 6 -6.42 -4.29 3.34
CA VAL A 6 -7.19 -3.62 4.40
C VAL A 6 -6.32 -2.66 5.21
N GLU A 7 -5.06 -3.00 5.49
CA GLU A 7 -4.17 -2.15 6.29
C GLU A 7 -3.42 -1.12 5.43
N PHE A 8 -2.84 -1.55 4.30
CA PHE A 8 -1.95 -0.72 3.47
C PHE A 8 -2.33 -0.72 1.98
N GLY A 9 -3.61 -0.88 1.66
CA GLY A 9 -4.08 -0.92 0.28
C GLY A 9 -4.15 0.45 -0.39
N LEU A 10 -3.80 0.45 -1.69
CA LEU A 10 -3.99 1.55 -2.62
C LEU A 10 -4.97 1.12 -3.71
N CYS A 11 -5.64 2.08 -4.34
CA CYS A 11 -6.51 1.81 -5.48
C CYS A 11 -6.41 2.91 -6.53
N ARG A 12 -6.80 2.59 -7.77
CA ARG A 12 -7.02 3.60 -8.83
C ARG A 12 -8.49 3.95 -8.90
N GLN A 13 -8.81 5.21 -8.63
CA GLN A 13 -10.14 5.77 -8.84
C GLN A 13 -10.05 6.91 -9.84
N GLU A 14 -10.78 6.80 -10.96
CA GLU A 14 -10.77 7.81 -12.04
C GLU A 14 -9.34 8.10 -12.56
N GLY A 15 -8.52 7.05 -12.66
CA GLY A 15 -7.12 7.15 -13.09
C GLY A 15 -6.16 7.73 -12.05
N LYS A 16 -6.65 8.15 -10.88
CA LYS A 16 -5.83 8.69 -9.79
C LYS A 16 -5.55 7.63 -8.74
N LEU A 17 -4.31 7.60 -8.26
CA LEU A 17 -3.91 6.75 -7.14
C LEU A 17 -4.47 7.32 -5.83
N LYS A 18 -5.11 6.48 -5.02
CA LYS A 18 -5.67 6.83 -3.72
C LYS A 18 -5.35 5.75 -2.70
N ALA A 19 -5.22 6.16 -1.44
CA ALA A 19 -5.08 5.24 -0.31
C ALA A 19 -6.45 4.91 0.29
N TYR A 20 -6.65 3.65 0.65
CA TYR A 20 -7.84 3.21 1.40
C TYR A 20 -7.49 2.35 2.62
N GLY A 21 -6.25 1.86 2.72
CA GLY A 21 -5.80 1.08 3.87
C GLY A 21 -5.89 1.83 5.20
N ALA A 22 -6.34 1.15 6.25
CA ALA A 22 -6.53 1.73 7.59
C ALA A 22 -5.22 2.30 8.19
N GLY A 23 -4.10 1.59 8.02
CA GLY A 23 -2.78 2.03 8.45
C GLY A 23 -2.32 3.29 7.71
N LEU A 24 -2.59 3.38 6.42
CA LEU A 24 -2.28 4.58 5.62
C LEU A 24 -3.14 5.78 6.05
N LEU A 25 -4.45 5.58 6.23
CA LEU A 25 -5.37 6.67 6.59
C LEU A 25 -5.18 7.18 8.03
N SER A 26 -4.59 6.37 8.91
CA SER A 26 -4.29 6.76 10.29
C SER A 26 -2.86 7.29 10.50
N SER A 27 -1.99 7.18 9.48
CA SER A 27 -0.59 7.64 9.54
C SER A 27 -0.33 8.78 8.55
N PHE A 28 -0.25 10.01 9.06
CA PHE A 28 -0.02 11.20 8.23
C PHE A 28 1.26 11.09 7.39
N GLY A 29 2.36 10.63 7.99
CA GLY A 29 3.65 10.51 7.31
C GLY A 29 3.65 9.44 6.23
N GLU A 30 3.04 8.29 6.51
CA GLU A 30 3.00 7.18 5.56
C GLU A 30 2.00 7.42 4.42
N LEU A 31 0.91 8.15 4.68
CA LEU A 31 -0.03 8.58 3.64
C LEU A 31 0.64 9.47 2.58
N GLN A 32 1.51 10.39 2.99
CA GLN A 32 2.27 11.21 2.04
C GLN A 32 3.34 10.39 1.31
N TYR A 33 3.95 9.43 2.02
CA TYR A 33 4.97 8.55 1.45
C TYR A 33 4.41 7.61 0.39
N CYS A 34 3.27 6.96 0.65
CA CYS A 34 2.67 5.96 -0.24
C CYS A 34 2.18 6.52 -1.59
N LEU A 35 1.88 7.83 -1.63
CA LEU A 35 1.48 8.56 -2.83
C LEU A 35 2.64 9.30 -3.52
N SER A 36 3.86 9.18 -2.99
CA SER A 36 5.07 9.73 -3.60
C SER A 36 5.68 8.77 -4.63
N GLU A 37 6.80 9.16 -5.25
CA GLU A 37 7.57 8.31 -6.16
C GLU A 37 8.59 7.40 -5.44
N LYS A 38 8.59 7.40 -4.09
CA LYS A 38 9.56 6.64 -3.28
C LYS A 38 9.26 5.14 -3.20
N PRO A 39 8.02 4.70 -2.90
CA PRO A 39 7.72 3.27 -2.81
C PRO A 39 7.52 2.65 -4.19
N GLN A 40 7.67 1.34 -4.27
CA GLN A 40 7.32 0.59 -5.45
C GLN A 40 5.82 0.27 -5.45
N LEU A 41 5.17 0.46 -6.60
CA LEU A 41 3.79 0.05 -6.82
C LEU A 41 3.76 -1.21 -7.69
N GLN A 42 2.95 -2.19 -7.29
CA GLN A 42 2.70 -3.42 -8.04
C GLN A 42 1.21 -3.66 -8.19
N GLU A 43 0.81 -4.40 -9.21
CA GLU A 43 -0.60 -4.80 -9.39
C GLU A 43 -0.95 -5.86 -8.35
N PHE A 44 -2.15 -5.78 -7.78
CA PHE A 44 -2.60 -6.75 -6.80
C PHE A 44 -2.89 -8.12 -7.43
N GLU A 45 -2.04 -9.10 -7.11
CA GLU A 45 -2.22 -10.51 -7.47
C GLU A 45 -2.23 -11.37 -6.20
N PRO A 46 -3.38 -11.94 -5.78
CA PRO A 46 -3.51 -12.62 -4.49
C PRO A 46 -2.46 -13.71 -4.22
N GLU A 47 -2.06 -14.45 -5.25
CA GLU A 47 -1.06 -15.52 -5.15
C GLU A 47 0.34 -14.99 -4.83
N ILE A 48 0.68 -13.79 -5.32
CA ILE A 48 1.97 -13.12 -5.13
C ILE A 48 1.92 -12.28 -3.84
N THR A 49 0.92 -11.41 -3.72
CA THR A 49 0.73 -10.51 -2.58
C THR A 49 0.54 -11.28 -1.26
N GLY A 50 0.00 -12.49 -1.30
CA GLY A 50 -0.10 -13.37 -0.14
C GLY A 50 1.25 -13.81 0.44
N LEU A 51 2.28 -13.89 -0.40
CA LEU A 51 3.62 -14.37 -0.05
C LEU A 51 4.63 -13.23 0.18
N GLN A 52 4.27 -12.00 -0.17
CA GLN A 52 5.14 -10.83 -0.04
C GLN A 52 5.48 -10.57 1.43
N LYS A 53 6.78 -10.45 1.72
CA LYS A 53 7.28 -10.05 3.05
C LYS A 53 7.19 -8.55 3.23
N TYR A 54 6.95 -8.10 4.46
CA TYR A 54 6.80 -6.68 4.80
C TYR A 54 7.45 -6.34 6.14
N PRO A 55 8.02 -5.13 6.30
CA PRO A 55 8.42 -4.61 7.59
C PRO A 55 7.19 -4.15 8.40
N ILE A 56 7.27 -4.22 9.73
CA ILE A 56 6.22 -3.75 10.66
C ILE A 56 6.57 -2.44 11.37
N THR A 57 7.86 -2.05 11.39
CA THR A 57 8.37 -0.86 12.09
C THR A 57 8.76 0.29 11.15
N GLU A 58 8.71 0.05 9.84
CA GLU A 58 9.14 0.99 8.81
C GLU A 58 8.03 1.14 7.77
N TYR A 59 8.12 2.21 6.96
CA TYR A 59 7.18 2.41 5.85
C TYR A 59 7.28 1.28 4.84
N GLN A 60 6.14 0.91 4.26
CA GLN A 60 6.11 -0.22 3.34
C GLN A 60 6.90 0.10 2.05
N PRO A 61 7.89 -0.72 1.67
CA PRO A 61 8.68 -0.48 0.46
C PRO A 61 7.87 -0.76 -0.82
N ILE A 62 6.83 -1.60 -0.71
CA ILE A 62 5.98 -2.04 -1.80
C ILE A 62 4.52 -1.89 -1.38
N TYR A 63 3.72 -1.26 -2.22
CA TYR A 63 2.26 -1.23 -2.11
C TYR A 63 1.62 -1.90 -3.33
N PHE A 64 0.44 -2.48 -3.11
CA PHE A 64 -0.35 -3.09 -4.17
C PHE A 64 -1.56 -2.21 -4.50
N VAL A 65 -1.86 -2.10 -5.79
CA VAL A 65 -2.90 -1.23 -6.37
C VAL A 65 -3.99 -2.06 -7.05
#